data_AF-A0A8K1FIU9-F1
#
_entry.id   AF-A0A8K1FIU9-F1
#
_cell.length_a   1.000
_cell.length_b   1.000
_cell.length_c   1.000
_cell.angle_alpha   90.00
_cell.angle_beta   90.00
_cell.angle_gamma   90.00
#
_symmetry.space_group_name_H-M   'P 1'
#
loop_
_entity.id
_entity.type
_entity.pdbx_description
1 polymer ?
#
loop_
_entity_poly.entity_id
_entity_poly.type
_entity_poly.pdbx_seq_one_letter_code
_entity_poly.pdbx_strand_id
1 'polypeptide(L)'
;MLRPCVWAALLYVVVVANGAQSACSSWSKRYKQDIPGVCVCNATQCDDVSTEYLELSDRQAGLFQTPKAGDRLAYSTLDVETSSDSEADLIIDTSATYQQILGFGGAFTDATAINVYKMKEAVQQRIVDAYFSDKGLQYTIGRVPIASTDFSESVYSYNPVEDDFEMAHFSIAIDKSNETHKLEFLKRALGVSTREISLFASSWAPPPWMTRENQTENSHMKGVPGEKYWKALALYYSKFIDAYKAENVTFWAMTTQNEPIQQLLAIREWQSLRFTTQEERDFVKKDLGPLMKKNHPDLQIIIFDDQKDELLDWNASFIDAEAKEYVAGVGVHWYKNLDFLDEASGHFENLAAFHERHPDVFILPTEACEGYLVEGIGTGAGPKLLEANVTWQRGEIYARDIINDLANYAAGWTDWNMVLDTTGGPNWAKNLVDAPILVDEESGGEFYKQPMFYVMGHVAKFVPPGSHRIALNLSASAVNSTTQLLKRVDRVAFLTPEHQVVVVLSNRNAEEVVLKLRDVQKGQHLSLRLPGNAIQTLLWASPSHETSENISSPSPSAANLHSPGCFKSAAALFVGIATSLLL
;
A
#
# COMPACT_ATOMS: atom_id res chain seq x y z
N MET A 1 20.35 45.90 -57.41
CA MET A 1 19.86 44.51 -57.26
C MET A 1 20.08 44.09 -55.81
N LEU A 2 19.05 44.21 -54.98
CA LEU A 2 19.03 43.86 -53.55
C LEU A 2 18.19 42.60 -53.39
N ARG A 3 18.71 41.58 -52.69
CA ARG A 3 17.97 40.38 -52.28
C ARG A 3 17.24 40.66 -50.96
N PRO A 4 16.00 40.18 -50.75
CA PRO A 4 15.27 40.41 -49.51
C PRO A 4 15.59 39.32 -48.47
N CYS A 5 15.93 39.75 -47.25
CA CYS A 5 15.91 38.91 -46.06
C CYS A 5 14.47 38.82 -45.54
N VAL A 6 13.89 37.63 -45.57
CA VAL A 6 12.61 37.32 -44.94
C VAL A 6 12.87 37.03 -43.46
N TRP A 7 12.36 37.88 -42.58
CA TRP A 7 12.30 37.61 -41.15
C TRP A 7 11.08 36.71 -40.87
N ALA A 8 11.34 35.46 -40.49
CA ALA A 8 10.30 34.57 -39.97
C ALA A 8 10.17 34.84 -38.46
N ALA A 9 9.04 35.43 -38.05
CA ALA A 9 8.68 35.54 -36.65
C ALA A 9 8.25 34.15 -36.13
N LEU A 10 9.07 33.55 -35.28
CA LEU A 10 8.70 32.36 -34.50
C LEU A 10 7.72 32.79 -33.40
N LEU A 11 6.43 32.59 -33.67
CA LEU A 11 5.37 32.59 -32.67
C LEU A 11 5.60 31.37 -31.75
N TYR A 12 6.16 31.59 -30.57
CA TYR A 12 6.07 30.64 -29.47
C TYR A 12 4.61 30.62 -29.00
N VAL A 13 3.84 29.65 -29.48
CA VAL A 13 2.59 29.28 -28.84
C VAL A 13 2.96 28.49 -27.59
N VAL A 14 2.95 29.17 -26.44
CA VAL A 14 2.89 28.48 -25.14
C VAL A 14 1.49 27.87 -25.06
N VAL A 15 1.38 26.59 -25.41
CA VAL A 15 0.20 25.80 -25.04
C VAL A 15 0.33 25.56 -23.54
N VAL A 16 -0.30 26.42 -22.75
CA VAL A 16 -0.65 26.05 -21.37
C VAL A 16 -1.72 24.97 -21.52
N ALA A 17 -1.30 23.71 -21.45
CA ALA A 17 -2.21 22.61 -21.27
C ALA A 17 -2.74 22.71 -19.83
N ASN A 18 -3.81 23.49 -19.63
CA ASN A 18 -4.69 23.26 -18.50
C ASN A 18 -5.26 21.85 -18.72
N GLY A 19 -4.64 20.87 -18.07
CA GLY A 19 -5.09 19.50 -18.09
C GLY A 19 -6.45 19.44 -17.44
N ALA A 20 -7.51 19.44 -18.25
CA ALA A 20 -8.81 19.03 -17.78
C ALA A 20 -8.66 17.57 -17.31
N GLN A 21 -8.59 17.38 -16.00
CA GLN A 21 -8.66 16.06 -15.38
C GLN A 21 -9.93 15.39 -15.93
N SER A 22 -9.78 14.26 -16.63
CA SER A 22 -10.93 13.61 -17.24
C SER A 22 -11.85 13.16 -16.12
N ALA A 23 -13.00 13.83 -16.00
CA ALA A 23 -13.99 13.51 -15.01
C ALA A 23 -14.42 12.04 -15.14
N CYS A 24 -14.65 11.42 -13.99
CA CYS A 24 -15.15 10.07 -13.91
C CYS A 24 -16.46 9.91 -14.70
N SER A 25 -16.61 8.79 -15.43
CA SER A 25 -17.88 8.41 -16.09
C SER A 25 -18.48 7.19 -15.41
N SER A 26 -19.80 7.18 -15.25
CA SER A 26 -20.57 6.03 -14.77
C SER A 26 -21.06 5.11 -15.89
N TRP A 27 -20.98 5.53 -17.15
CA TRP A 27 -21.61 4.81 -18.26
C TRP A 27 -20.79 3.58 -18.68
N SER A 28 -21.38 2.39 -18.55
CA SER A 28 -20.79 1.13 -19.02
C SER A 28 -21.32 0.72 -20.39
N LYS A 29 -20.41 0.37 -21.30
CA LYS A 29 -20.79 -0.20 -22.59
C LYS A 29 -21.23 -1.65 -22.46
N ARG A 30 -20.64 -2.42 -21.53
CA ARG A 30 -21.02 -3.80 -21.24
C ARG A 30 -22.48 -3.89 -20.78
N TYR A 31 -22.83 -3.12 -19.75
CA TYR A 31 -24.15 -3.18 -19.12
C TYR A 31 -25.18 -2.24 -19.77
N LYS A 32 -24.75 -1.33 -20.64
CA LYS A 32 -25.60 -0.34 -21.35
C LYS A 32 -26.42 0.53 -20.39
N GLN A 33 -25.82 0.88 -19.26
CA GLN A 33 -26.40 1.73 -18.23
C GLN A 33 -25.30 2.47 -17.46
N ASP A 34 -25.69 3.51 -16.74
CA ASP A 34 -24.85 4.09 -15.70
C ASP A 34 -24.75 3.14 -14.50
N ILE A 35 -23.56 3.01 -13.94
CA ILE A 35 -23.28 2.27 -12.71
C ILE A 35 -23.00 3.29 -11.60
N PRO A 36 -24.00 3.64 -10.77
CA PRO A 36 -23.81 4.65 -9.73
C PRO A 36 -22.77 4.19 -8.72
N GLY A 37 -21.92 5.11 -8.27
CA GLY A 37 -20.91 4.77 -7.27
C GLY A 37 -19.56 4.35 -7.87
N VAL A 38 -19.49 4.02 -9.15
CA VAL A 38 -18.33 3.40 -9.79
C VAL A 38 -17.79 4.29 -10.90
N CYS A 39 -16.48 4.25 -11.12
CA CYS A 39 -15.89 4.85 -12.31
C CYS A 39 -15.59 3.83 -13.39
N VAL A 40 -16.21 4.03 -14.55
CA VAL A 40 -15.99 3.22 -15.74
C VAL A 40 -14.84 3.83 -16.54
N CYS A 41 -13.77 3.06 -16.68
CA CYS A 41 -12.59 3.43 -17.41
C CYS A 41 -12.43 2.56 -18.67
N ASN A 42 -11.83 3.13 -19.72
CA ASN A 42 -11.49 2.45 -20.96
C ASN A 42 -10.18 3.05 -21.54
N ALA A 43 -9.81 2.63 -22.74
CA ALA A 43 -8.56 3.07 -23.38
C ALA A 43 -8.42 4.61 -23.50
N THR A 44 -9.53 5.33 -23.70
CA THR A 44 -9.54 6.77 -23.98
C THR A 44 -10.05 7.64 -22.83
N GLN A 45 -10.64 7.04 -21.80
CA GLN A 45 -11.30 7.74 -20.72
C GLN A 45 -11.08 7.01 -19.40
N CYS A 46 -10.49 7.69 -18.42
CA CYS A 46 -10.41 7.27 -17.03
C CYS A 46 -10.08 8.48 -16.17
N ASP A 47 -10.45 8.48 -14.90
CA ASP A 47 -10.07 9.54 -13.96
C ASP A 47 -8.64 9.31 -13.42
N ASP A 48 -7.88 10.40 -13.34
CA ASP A 48 -6.56 10.47 -12.71
C ASP A 48 -6.70 11.12 -11.33
N VAL A 49 -5.70 11.01 -10.45
CA VAL A 49 -5.62 11.74 -9.16
C VAL A 49 -4.80 13.03 -9.34
N SER A 50 -5.34 14.15 -8.88
CA SER A 50 -4.69 15.46 -9.05
C SER A 50 -3.38 15.56 -8.25
N THR A 51 -2.38 16.23 -8.83
CA THR A 51 -1.12 16.59 -8.18
C THR A 51 -1.01 18.09 -7.89
N GLU A 52 -2.08 18.86 -8.08
CA GLU A 52 -2.11 20.32 -7.84
C GLU A 52 -1.82 20.69 -6.39
N TYR A 53 -2.03 19.77 -5.44
CA TYR A 53 -1.70 19.95 -4.03
C TYR A 53 -0.20 20.16 -3.74
N LEU A 54 0.68 19.86 -4.71
CA LEU A 54 2.12 20.09 -4.57
C LEU A 54 2.47 21.59 -4.65
N GLU A 55 1.56 22.44 -5.11
CA GLU A 55 1.76 23.87 -5.32
C GLU A 55 0.93 24.73 -4.33
N LEU A 56 0.55 24.17 -3.17
CA LEU A 56 -0.22 24.89 -2.14
C LEU A 56 0.59 26.04 -1.53
N SER A 57 -0.05 27.20 -1.37
CA SER A 57 0.51 28.30 -0.57
C SER A 57 0.28 28.10 0.94
N ASP A 58 1.04 28.80 1.79
CA ASP A 58 0.91 28.73 3.26
C ASP A 58 -0.47 29.15 3.80
N ARG A 59 -1.32 29.78 2.97
CA ARG A 59 -2.69 30.19 3.31
C ARG A 59 -3.76 29.25 2.74
N GLN A 60 -3.35 28.12 2.18
CA GLN A 60 -4.24 27.15 1.57
C GLN A 60 -4.00 25.76 2.17
N ALA A 61 -5.08 25.00 2.24
CA ALA A 61 -5.04 23.57 2.43
C ALA A 61 -5.67 22.88 1.22
N GLY A 62 -5.08 21.80 0.74
CA GLY A 62 -5.65 20.96 -0.31
C GLY A 62 -6.69 20.02 0.27
N LEU A 63 -7.83 19.89 -0.39
CA LEU A 63 -8.91 18.98 0.02
C LEU A 63 -9.22 18.02 -1.12
N PHE A 64 -9.08 16.73 -0.84
CA PHE A 64 -9.58 15.64 -1.67
C PHE A 64 -10.84 15.07 -1.05
N GLN A 65 -11.89 14.86 -1.85
CA GLN A 65 -13.14 14.27 -1.36
C GLN A 65 -13.68 13.16 -2.23
N THR A 66 -14.28 12.17 -1.56
CA THR A 66 -15.09 11.10 -2.18
C THR A 66 -16.36 10.90 -1.35
N PRO A 67 -17.46 11.59 -1.67
CA PRO A 67 -18.80 11.34 -1.15
C PRO A 67 -19.53 10.25 -1.93
N LYS A 68 -20.49 9.60 -1.28
CA LYS A 68 -21.40 8.62 -1.90
C LYS A 68 -22.07 9.16 -3.17
N ALA A 69 -22.36 10.46 -3.16
CA ALA A 69 -23.09 11.15 -4.22
C ALA A 69 -22.38 11.19 -5.58
N GLY A 70 -21.04 11.13 -5.66
CA GLY A 70 -20.38 10.98 -6.97
C GLY A 70 -18.95 11.49 -7.16
N ASP A 71 -18.47 12.47 -6.38
CA ASP A 71 -17.08 12.94 -6.52
C ASP A 71 -16.07 11.81 -6.21
N ARG A 72 -14.94 11.78 -6.92
CA ARG A 72 -13.93 10.71 -6.82
C ARG A 72 -12.54 11.32 -6.68
N LEU A 73 -12.00 11.34 -5.46
CA LEU A 73 -10.77 12.06 -5.13
C LEU A 73 -10.76 13.47 -5.77
N ALA A 74 -11.91 14.15 -5.72
CA ALA A 74 -12.06 15.47 -6.32
C ALA A 74 -11.25 16.48 -5.51
N TYR A 75 -10.40 17.23 -6.20
CA TYR A 75 -9.50 18.21 -5.58
C TYR A 75 -10.13 19.60 -5.52
N SER A 76 -9.90 20.28 -4.40
CA SER A 76 -10.21 21.69 -4.18
C SER A 76 -9.24 22.28 -3.15
N THR A 77 -9.31 23.59 -2.91
CA THR A 77 -8.55 24.26 -1.86
C THR A 77 -9.46 24.90 -0.84
N LEU A 78 -9.03 24.90 0.43
CA LEU A 78 -9.64 25.64 1.52
C LEU A 78 -8.72 26.78 1.96
N ASP A 79 -9.32 27.89 2.40
CA ASP A 79 -8.57 28.99 3.01
C ASP A 79 -8.14 28.61 4.44
N VAL A 80 -6.89 28.94 4.77
CA VAL A 80 -6.30 28.73 6.09
C VAL A 80 -6.13 30.07 6.79
N GLU A 81 -6.67 30.16 8.01
CA GLU A 81 -6.59 31.35 8.84
C GLU A 81 -5.49 31.22 9.90
N THR A 82 -4.85 32.34 10.25
CA THR A 82 -3.83 32.40 11.30
C THR A 82 -4.38 33.17 12.49
N SER A 83 -4.57 32.50 13.62
CA SER A 83 -4.94 33.16 14.89
C SER A 83 -4.47 32.31 16.08
N SER A 84 -4.04 32.97 17.15
CA SER A 84 -3.56 32.30 18.36
C SER A 84 -4.69 31.73 19.24
N ASP A 85 -5.94 32.11 18.98
CA ASP A 85 -7.07 31.93 19.90
C ASP A 85 -8.36 31.54 19.17
N SER A 86 -8.29 30.48 18.35
CA SER A 86 -9.46 29.86 17.73
C SER A 86 -9.91 28.61 18.48
N GLU A 87 -11.21 28.56 18.79
CA GLU A 87 -11.91 27.36 19.23
C GLU A 87 -11.82 26.30 18.12
N ALA A 88 -11.44 25.08 18.49
CA ALA A 88 -11.29 23.95 17.57
C ALA A 88 -12.03 22.73 18.11
N ASP A 89 -12.51 21.87 17.20
CA ASP A 89 -13.05 20.55 17.54
C ASP A 89 -11.92 19.51 17.57
N LEU A 90 -11.02 19.60 16.59
CA LEU A 90 -9.85 18.74 16.42
C LEU A 90 -8.56 19.54 16.45
N ILE A 91 -7.62 19.07 17.28
CA ILE A 91 -6.31 19.67 17.52
C ILE A 91 -5.25 18.75 16.93
N ILE A 92 -4.53 19.23 15.93
CA ILE A 92 -3.40 18.55 15.31
C ILE A 92 -2.13 18.96 16.07
N ASP A 93 -1.39 17.99 16.57
CA ASP A 93 -0.13 18.19 17.28
C ASP A 93 0.99 17.34 16.64
N THR A 94 1.82 18.00 15.82
CA THR A 94 2.95 17.41 15.11
C THR A 94 4.15 17.09 16.01
N SER A 95 4.16 17.55 17.27
CA SER A 95 5.23 17.24 18.23
C SER A 95 5.06 15.87 18.89
N ALA A 96 3.84 15.32 18.87
CA ALA A 96 3.51 13.99 19.37
C ALA A 96 3.39 13.00 18.20
N THR A 97 4.49 12.29 17.91
CA THR A 97 4.58 11.28 16.86
C THR A 97 4.42 9.87 17.41
N TYR A 98 3.92 8.96 16.57
CA TYR A 98 3.76 7.53 16.87
C TYR A 98 4.49 6.67 15.83
N GLN A 99 3.89 5.57 15.38
CA GLN A 99 4.50 4.65 14.44
C GLN A 99 4.80 5.31 13.09
N GLN A 100 5.90 4.87 12.48
CA GLN A 100 6.23 5.17 11.09
C GLN A 100 5.36 4.32 10.16
N ILE A 101 4.96 4.89 9.03
CA ILE A 101 4.20 4.24 7.98
C ILE A 101 5.16 3.59 6.98
N LEU A 102 4.99 2.30 6.77
CA LEU A 102 5.69 1.46 5.80
C LEU A 102 5.08 1.58 4.40
N GLY A 103 3.76 1.76 4.30
CA GLY A 103 3.08 2.03 3.04
C GLY A 103 1.73 1.34 2.91
N PHE A 104 1.23 1.35 1.67
CA PHE A 104 -0.09 0.84 1.30
C PHE A 104 -0.02 0.11 -0.03
N GLY A 105 -0.83 -0.93 -0.20
CA GLY A 105 -0.63 -1.86 -1.31
C GLY A 105 -1.76 -2.81 -1.58
N GLY A 106 -1.46 -3.80 -2.42
CA GLY A 106 -2.31 -4.97 -2.66
C GLY A 106 -1.48 -6.20 -3.09
N ALA A 107 -2.16 -7.31 -3.34
CA ALA A 107 -1.51 -8.58 -3.67
C ALA A 107 -1.35 -8.83 -5.17
N PHE A 108 -0.16 -9.28 -5.55
CA PHE A 108 0.20 -9.78 -6.87
C PHE A 108 -0.18 -11.26 -7.01
N THR A 109 -1.46 -11.57 -6.82
CA THR A 109 -2.00 -12.92 -7.04
C THR A 109 -1.99 -13.28 -8.52
N ASP A 110 -2.07 -14.58 -8.83
CA ASP A 110 -2.23 -15.02 -10.22
C ASP A 110 -3.52 -14.43 -10.81
N ALA A 111 -4.63 -14.44 -10.07
CA ALA A 111 -5.90 -13.86 -10.49
C ALA A 111 -5.79 -12.37 -10.87
N THR A 112 -5.07 -11.58 -10.08
CA THR A 112 -4.83 -10.15 -10.37
C THR A 112 -4.12 -9.99 -11.71
N ALA A 113 -3.01 -10.70 -11.92
CA ALA A 113 -2.25 -10.61 -13.14
C ALA A 113 -3.05 -11.13 -14.35
N ILE A 114 -3.68 -12.30 -14.24
CA ILE A 114 -4.53 -12.88 -15.29
C ILE A 114 -5.60 -11.89 -15.75
N ASN A 115 -6.31 -11.24 -14.83
CA ASN A 115 -7.37 -10.29 -15.19
C ASN A 115 -6.85 -9.02 -15.85
N VAL A 116 -5.68 -8.52 -15.44
CA VAL A 116 -5.02 -7.43 -16.17
C VAL A 116 -4.73 -7.87 -17.61
N TYR A 117 -4.19 -9.07 -17.81
CA TYR A 117 -3.79 -9.55 -19.13
C TYR A 117 -4.96 -10.02 -20.02
N LYS A 118 -6.16 -10.23 -19.47
CA LYS A 118 -7.41 -10.35 -20.26
C LYS A 118 -7.80 -9.04 -20.97
N MET A 119 -7.30 -7.90 -20.52
CA MET A 119 -7.67 -6.59 -21.06
C MET A 119 -6.89 -6.24 -22.32
N LYS A 120 -7.46 -5.35 -23.14
CA LYS A 120 -6.74 -4.75 -24.28
C LYS A 120 -5.56 -3.93 -23.77
N GLU A 121 -4.44 -3.94 -24.48
CA GLU A 121 -3.16 -3.33 -24.07
C GLU A 121 -3.29 -1.91 -23.48
N ALA A 122 -4.01 -1.02 -24.15
CA ALA A 122 -4.23 0.34 -23.66
C ALA A 122 -5.02 0.39 -22.33
N VAL A 123 -5.93 -0.56 -22.12
CA VAL A 123 -6.68 -0.71 -20.86
C VAL A 123 -5.81 -1.33 -19.78
N GLN A 124 -4.95 -2.30 -20.12
CA GLN A 124 -3.96 -2.84 -19.18
C GLN A 124 -3.10 -1.72 -18.59
N GLN A 125 -2.59 -0.83 -19.45
CA GLN A 125 -1.74 0.27 -19.01
C GLN A 125 -2.51 1.22 -18.08
N ARG A 126 -3.78 1.52 -18.36
CA ARG A 126 -4.62 2.33 -17.47
C ARG A 126 -4.80 1.72 -16.09
N ILE A 127 -4.91 0.39 -15.99
CA ILE A 127 -5.01 -0.30 -14.70
C ILE A 127 -3.68 -0.21 -13.93
N VAL A 128 -2.55 -0.45 -14.61
CA VAL A 128 -1.22 -0.30 -13.99
C VAL A 128 -1.01 1.15 -13.51
N ASP A 129 -1.35 2.13 -14.36
CA ASP A 129 -1.20 3.55 -14.04
C ASP A 129 -2.08 3.95 -12.86
N ALA A 130 -3.31 3.42 -12.77
CA ALA A 130 -4.24 3.72 -11.69
C ALA A 130 -3.69 3.34 -10.30
N TYR A 131 -2.94 2.25 -10.18
CA TYR A 131 -2.34 1.85 -8.91
C TYR A 131 -0.95 2.44 -8.66
N PHE A 132 -0.07 2.47 -9.67
CA PHE A 132 1.37 2.65 -9.42
C PHE A 132 1.94 3.96 -9.96
N SER A 133 1.32 4.60 -10.96
CA SER A 133 1.88 5.83 -11.54
C SER A 133 1.66 7.08 -10.68
N ASP A 134 2.35 8.17 -11.02
CA ASP A 134 2.12 9.51 -10.43
C ASP A 134 0.69 10.04 -10.60
N LYS A 135 -0.06 9.50 -11.57
CA LYS A 135 -1.47 9.86 -11.82
C LYS A 135 -2.45 8.94 -11.09
N GLY A 136 -1.94 7.87 -10.49
CA GLY A 136 -2.70 6.91 -9.71
C GLY A 136 -2.49 7.05 -8.21
N LEU A 137 -2.72 5.95 -7.49
CA LEU A 137 -2.63 5.86 -6.03
C LEU A 137 -1.19 5.80 -5.51
N GLN A 138 -0.21 5.48 -6.36
CA GLN A 138 1.20 5.29 -5.99
C GLN A 138 1.38 4.27 -4.84
N TYR A 139 0.83 3.07 -5.02
CA TYR A 139 1.04 1.95 -4.10
C TYR A 139 2.54 1.67 -3.88
N THR A 140 2.89 1.37 -2.63
CA THR A 140 4.27 1.21 -2.14
C THR A 140 4.50 -0.10 -1.38
N ILE A 141 3.46 -0.89 -1.17
CA ILE A 141 3.54 -2.25 -0.66
C ILE A 141 3.01 -3.22 -1.72
N GLY A 142 3.64 -4.39 -1.83
CA GLY A 142 3.14 -5.47 -2.68
C GLY A 142 3.28 -6.83 -2.02
N ARG A 143 2.16 -7.51 -1.82
CA ARG A 143 2.17 -8.91 -1.33
C ARG A 143 2.33 -9.87 -2.50
N VAL A 144 3.27 -10.79 -2.43
CA VAL A 144 3.51 -11.78 -3.50
C VAL A 144 3.34 -13.19 -2.93
N PRO A 145 2.33 -13.94 -3.39
CA PRO A 145 2.20 -15.34 -3.01
C PRO A 145 3.38 -16.19 -3.45
N ILE A 146 3.87 -17.02 -2.54
CA ILE A 146 4.81 -18.10 -2.81
C ILE A 146 3.99 -19.28 -3.34
N ALA A 147 4.03 -19.46 -4.66
CA ALA A 147 3.26 -20.43 -5.44
C ALA A 147 1.76 -20.11 -5.51
N SER A 148 0.94 -21.16 -5.57
CA SER A 148 -0.51 -21.03 -5.76
C SER A 148 -1.27 -20.64 -4.49
N THR A 149 -2.40 -19.96 -4.69
CA THR A 149 -3.39 -19.63 -3.66
C THR A 149 -4.77 -20.15 -4.08
N ASP A 150 -5.82 -19.82 -3.34
CA ASP A 150 -7.19 -19.98 -3.83
C ASP A 150 -7.44 -19.11 -5.09
N PHE A 151 -6.85 -17.91 -5.17
CA PHE A 151 -6.82 -17.01 -6.33
C PHE A 151 -5.77 -17.38 -7.39
N SER A 152 -5.64 -18.68 -7.64
CA SER A 152 -4.96 -19.28 -8.78
C SER A 152 -5.95 -20.14 -9.57
N GLU A 153 -5.68 -20.43 -10.85
CA GLU A 153 -6.52 -21.33 -11.66
C GLU A 153 -6.29 -22.81 -11.35
N SER A 154 -5.16 -23.15 -10.71
CA SER A 154 -4.82 -24.50 -10.27
C SER A 154 -3.89 -24.49 -9.06
N VAL A 155 -3.80 -25.64 -8.38
CA VAL A 155 -2.88 -25.86 -7.27
C VAL A 155 -1.51 -26.27 -7.81
N TYR A 156 -0.48 -25.53 -7.44
CA TYR A 156 0.92 -25.83 -7.77
C TYR A 156 1.88 -25.39 -6.65
N SER A 157 3.09 -25.98 -6.67
CA SER A 157 4.23 -25.58 -5.85
C SER A 157 5.48 -25.47 -6.73
N TYR A 158 6.54 -24.82 -6.25
CA TYR A 158 7.78 -24.66 -7.02
C TYR A 158 8.70 -25.89 -6.95
N ASN A 159 8.41 -26.90 -6.13
CA ASN A 159 9.25 -28.09 -6.01
C ASN A 159 8.42 -29.38 -5.84
N PRO A 160 7.80 -29.88 -6.93
CA PRO A 160 6.85 -30.99 -6.85
C PRO A 160 7.50 -32.37 -6.72
N VAL A 161 8.82 -32.50 -6.88
CA VAL A 161 9.53 -33.79 -6.78
C VAL A 161 9.57 -34.24 -5.32
N GLU A 162 9.02 -35.43 -5.05
CA GLU A 162 8.93 -36.01 -3.69
C GLU A 162 10.31 -36.18 -3.05
N ASP A 163 10.40 -35.84 -1.76
CA ASP A 163 11.60 -35.95 -0.93
C ASP A 163 12.86 -35.22 -1.50
N ASP A 164 12.66 -34.21 -2.36
CA ASP A 164 13.73 -33.31 -2.81
C ASP A 164 14.06 -32.26 -1.73
N PHE A 165 14.65 -32.72 -0.62
CA PHE A 165 15.01 -31.92 0.54
C PHE A 165 16.03 -30.81 0.22
N GLU A 166 16.86 -30.99 -0.82
CA GLU A 166 17.90 -30.04 -1.22
C GLU A 166 17.38 -29.00 -2.24
N MET A 167 16.11 -29.07 -2.63
CA MET A 167 15.47 -28.18 -3.61
C MET A 167 16.18 -28.20 -4.97
N ALA A 168 16.64 -29.37 -5.42
CA ALA A 168 17.36 -29.53 -6.69
C ALA A 168 16.49 -29.24 -7.92
N HIS A 169 15.18 -29.47 -7.82
CA HIS A 169 14.19 -29.26 -8.88
C HIS A 169 13.31 -28.03 -8.63
N PHE A 170 13.69 -27.15 -7.71
CA PHE A 170 12.98 -25.91 -7.45
C PHE A 170 12.95 -25.01 -8.70
N SER A 171 11.77 -24.52 -9.08
CA SER A 171 11.60 -23.62 -10.22
C SER A 171 10.37 -22.73 -10.11
N ILE A 172 10.56 -21.43 -10.38
CA ILE A 172 9.48 -20.43 -10.55
C ILE A 172 9.02 -20.31 -12.01
N ALA A 173 9.22 -21.33 -12.84
CA ALA A 173 8.88 -21.26 -14.28
C ALA A 173 7.42 -20.90 -14.55
N ILE A 174 6.50 -21.30 -13.67
CA ILE A 174 5.07 -20.96 -13.76
C ILE A 174 4.79 -19.47 -13.53
N ASP A 175 5.55 -18.79 -12.68
CA ASP A 175 5.38 -17.33 -12.46
C ASP A 175 5.89 -16.51 -13.65
N LYS A 176 6.80 -17.10 -14.42
CA LYS A 176 7.35 -16.55 -15.67
C LYS A 176 6.47 -16.85 -16.88
N SER A 177 5.50 -17.74 -16.75
CA SER A 177 4.67 -18.18 -17.86
C SER A 177 3.51 -17.22 -18.12
N ASN A 178 2.95 -17.31 -19.33
CA ASN A 178 1.73 -16.59 -19.69
C ASN A 178 0.47 -17.22 -19.05
N GLU A 179 0.62 -18.29 -18.27
CA GLU A 179 -0.52 -18.87 -17.53
C GLU A 179 -0.88 -18.00 -16.33
N THR A 180 0.13 -17.44 -15.65
CA THR A 180 -0.08 -16.58 -14.47
C THR A 180 0.13 -15.10 -14.77
N HIS A 181 1.03 -14.76 -15.70
CA HIS A 181 1.53 -13.39 -15.91
C HIS A 181 2.09 -12.70 -14.65
N LYS A 182 2.29 -13.42 -13.54
CA LYS A 182 2.57 -12.83 -12.21
C LYS A 182 3.86 -12.01 -12.22
N LEU A 183 4.96 -12.58 -12.70
CA LEU A 183 6.23 -11.88 -12.75
C LEU A 183 6.23 -10.74 -13.79
N GLU A 184 5.51 -10.92 -14.90
CA GLU A 184 5.38 -9.90 -15.95
C GLU A 184 4.64 -8.66 -15.42
N PHE A 185 3.48 -8.87 -14.80
CA PHE A 185 2.69 -7.81 -14.16
C PHE A 185 3.47 -7.10 -13.06
N LEU A 186 4.14 -7.86 -12.19
CA LEU A 186 4.94 -7.31 -11.10
C LEU A 186 6.07 -6.41 -11.62
N LYS A 187 6.83 -6.85 -12.63
CA LYS A 187 7.89 -6.03 -13.24
C LYS A 187 7.34 -4.74 -13.87
N ARG A 188 6.15 -4.78 -14.47
CA ARG A 188 5.48 -3.58 -15.00
C ARG A 188 5.10 -2.60 -13.89
N ALA A 189 4.54 -3.08 -12.80
CA ALA A 189 4.20 -2.25 -11.63
C ALA A 189 5.45 -1.55 -11.07
N LEU A 190 6.54 -2.32 -10.85
CA LEU A 190 7.83 -1.77 -10.40
C LEU A 190 8.40 -0.73 -11.38
N GLY A 191 8.26 -0.94 -12.69
CA GLY A 191 8.81 -0.05 -13.71
C GLY A 191 8.05 1.26 -13.91
N VAL A 192 6.76 1.31 -13.56
CA VAL A 192 5.92 2.53 -13.68
C VAL A 192 5.95 3.36 -12.39
N SER A 193 6.23 2.72 -11.25
CA SER A 193 6.26 3.42 -9.96
C SER A 193 7.44 4.38 -9.84
N THR A 194 7.16 5.59 -9.36
CA THR A 194 8.19 6.58 -8.98
C THR A 194 8.58 6.47 -7.51
N ARG A 195 7.80 5.75 -6.71
CA ARG A 195 8.10 5.39 -5.32
C ARG A 195 8.60 3.96 -5.26
N GLU A 196 9.54 3.69 -4.37
CA GLU A 196 9.99 2.31 -4.13
C GLU A 196 8.83 1.46 -3.61
N ILE A 197 8.64 0.28 -4.20
CA ILE A 197 7.63 -0.69 -3.77
C ILE A 197 8.32 -1.74 -2.90
N SER A 198 7.97 -1.78 -1.62
CA SER A 198 8.41 -2.81 -0.68
C SER A 198 7.57 -4.06 -0.87
N LEU A 199 8.19 -5.11 -1.42
CA LEU A 199 7.54 -6.40 -1.61
C LEU A 199 7.68 -7.28 -0.38
N PHE A 200 6.62 -7.98 -0.01
CA PHE A 200 6.68 -9.07 0.97
C PHE A 200 6.05 -10.35 0.44
N ALA A 201 6.60 -11.49 0.85
CA ALA A 201 6.16 -12.80 0.37
C ALA A 201 5.38 -13.58 1.44
N SER A 202 4.35 -14.32 1.03
CA SER A 202 3.55 -15.17 1.93
C SER A 202 3.24 -16.50 1.27
N SER A 203 3.30 -17.60 2.01
CA SER A 203 3.05 -18.96 1.51
C SER A 203 1.71 -19.48 2.00
N TRP A 204 0.91 -20.09 1.12
CA TRP A 204 -0.35 -20.76 1.51
C TRP A 204 -0.12 -22.21 1.91
N ALA A 205 0.66 -22.94 1.14
CA ALA A 205 1.02 -24.32 1.43
C ALA A 205 2.39 -24.67 0.84
N PRO A 206 3.13 -25.61 1.47
CA PRO A 206 4.35 -26.15 0.90
C PRO A 206 4.03 -27.21 -0.17
N PRO A 207 5.04 -27.75 -0.87
CA PRO A 207 4.86 -28.96 -1.66
C PRO A 207 4.19 -30.09 -0.86
N PRO A 208 3.18 -30.80 -1.42
CA PRO A 208 2.40 -31.82 -0.69
C PRO A 208 3.24 -32.90 -0.01
N TRP A 209 4.37 -33.29 -0.60
CA TRP A 209 5.23 -34.31 -0.02
C TRP A 209 5.85 -33.92 1.34
N MET A 210 5.86 -32.63 1.70
CA MET A 210 6.28 -32.15 3.01
C MET A 210 5.20 -32.31 4.09
N THR A 211 3.94 -32.48 3.72
CA THR A 211 2.79 -32.48 4.64
C THR A 211 2.38 -33.90 5.04
N ARG A 212 1.79 -34.06 6.23
CA ARG A 212 1.37 -35.37 6.79
C ARG A 212 0.26 -35.99 5.94
N GLU A 213 -0.61 -35.15 5.41
CA GLU A 213 -1.77 -35.51 4.61
C GLU A 213 -1.43 -35.72 3.13
N ASN A 214 -0.22 -35.37 2.70
CA ASN A 214 0.20 -35.41 1.28
C ASN A 214 -0.75 -34.61 0.36
N GLN A 215 -1.25 -33.48 0.87
CA GLN A 215 -2.12 -32.52 0.19
C GLN A 215 -1.77 -31.11 0.65
N THR A 216 -2.43 -30.10 0.08
CA THR A 216 -2.21 -28.68 0.41
C THR A 216 -3.28 -28.09 1.30
N GLU A 217 -4.45 -28.71 1.39
CA GLU A 217 -5.63 -28.22 2.09
C GLU A 217 -5.61 -28.69 3.54
N ASN A 218 -5.79 -27.77 4.48
CA ASN A 218 -5.81 -28.00 5.91
C ASN A 218 -4.67 -28.94 6.37
N SER A 219 -3.48 -28.67 5.88
CA SER A 219 -2.34 -29.58 5.95
C SER A 219 -1.41 -29.25 7.12
N HIS A 220 -0.62 -30.23 7.55
CA HIS A 220 0.35 -30.09 8.64
C HIS A 220 1.73 -30.60 8.22
N MET A 221 2.80 -29.94 8.68
CA MET A 221 4.16 -30.40 8.39
C MET A 221 4.46 -31.78 8.97
N LYS A 222 5.19 -32.63 8.23
CA LYS A 222 5.81 -33.84 8.77
C LYS A 222 6.90 -33.48 9.80
N GLY A 223 6.97 -34.25 10.88
CA GLY A 223 7.96 -34.04 11.94
C GLY A 223 7.73 -32.75 12.74
N VAL A 224 8.79 -32.27 13.39
CA VAL A 224 8.79 -31.05 14.23
C VAL A 224 9.89 -30.08 13.81
N PRO A 225 9.76 -28.76 14.13
CA PRO A 225 10.81 -27.80 13.77
C PRO A 225 12.19 -28.18 14.30
N GLY A 226 13.21 -28.02 13.46
CA GLY A 226 14.57 -28.52 13.62
C GLY A 226 14.85 -29.81 12.81
N GLU A 227 13.82 -30.50 12.34
CA GLU A 227 13.96 -31.72 11.54
C GLU A 227 13.95 -31.45 10.02
N LYS A 228 14.21 -32.50 9.24
CA LYS A 228 14.47 -32.39 7.78
C LYS A 228 13.36 -31.70 6.98
N TYR A 229 12.08 -31.91 7.31
CA TYR A 229 10.97 -31.31 6.57
C TYR A 229 10.81 -29.82 6.85
N TRP A 230 11.00 -29.38 8.10
CA TRP A 230 10.96 -27.97 8.47
C TRP A 230 12.18 -27.20 7.96
N LYS A 231 13.37 -27.83 7.95
CA LYS A 231 14.56 -27.29 7.28
C LYS A 231 14.35 -27.14 5.77
N ALA A 232 13.70 -28.13 5.14
CA ALA A 232 13.36 -28.05 3.73
C ALA A 232 12.34 -26.92 3.47
N LEU A 233 11.36 -26.69 4.34
CA LEU A 233 10.45 -25.55 4.23
C LEU A 233 11.18 -24.21 4.27
N ALA A 234 12.10 -24.02 5.23
CA ALA A 234 12.93 -22.82 5.28
C ALA A 234 13.79 -22.64 4.00
N LEU A 235 14.36 -23.74 3.49
CA LEU A 235 15.13 -23.71 2.24
C LEU A 235 14.26 -23.39 1.02
N TYR A 236 13.03 -23.91 0.96
CA TYR A 236 12.05 -23.61 -0.08
C TYR A 236 11.76 -22.11 -0.14
N TYR A 237 11.54 -21.46 1.00
CA TYR A 237 11.40 -20.00 1.06
C TYR A 237 12.68 -19.27 0.65
N SER A 238 13.86 -19.72 1.08
CA SER A 238 15.13 -19.10 0.70
C SER A 238 15.35 -19.15 -0.82
N LYS A 239 14.99 -20.28 -1.46
CA LYS A 239 15.08 -20.47 -2.91
C LYS A 239 14.12 -19.58 -3.68
N PHE A 240 12.93 -19.30 -3.14
CA PHE A 240 12.00 -18.34 -3.73
C PHE A 240 12.60 -16.93 -3.77
N ILE A 241 13.16 -16.46 -2.65
CA ILE A 241 13.81 -15.15 -2.57
C ILE A 241 14.99 -15.06 -3.56
N ASP A 242 15.84 -16.09 -3.62
CA ASP A 242 16.94 -16.18 -4.59
C ASP A 242 16.45 -16.12 -6.04
N ALA A 243 15.39 -16.88 -6.36
CA ALA A 243 14.88 -16.99 -7.73
C ALA A 243 14.25 -15.69 -8.23
N TYR A 244 13.51 -14.98 -7.37
CA TYR A 244 12.98 -13.66 -7.72
C TYR A 244 14.07 -12.59 -7.79
N LYS A 245 15.10 -12.66 -6.93
CA LYS A 245 16.26 -11.77 -7.02
C LYS A 245 17.00 -11.94 -8.33
N ALA A 246 17.13 -13.18 -8.85
CA ALA A 246 17.70 -13.45 -10.17
C ALA A 246 16.87 -12.84 -11.32
N GLU A 247 15.61 -12.49 -11.05
CA GLU A 247 14.71 -11.79 -11.97
C GLU A 247 14.69 -10.26 -11.74
N ASN A 248 15.61 -9.73 -10.93
CA ASN A 248 15.68 -8.34 -10.49
C ASN A 248 14.46 -7.89 -9.68
N VAL A 249 13.87 -8.81 -8.91
CA VAL A 249 12.79 -8.53 -7.98
C VAL A 249 13.26 -8.88 -6.57
N THR A 250 13.35 -7.88 -5.70
CA THR A 250 13.81 -8.04 -4.33
C THR A 250 12.66 -7.94 -3.35
N PHE A 251 12.77 -8.66 -2.22
CA PHE A 251 11.80 -8.64 -1.14
C PHE A 251 12.36 -7.90 0.06
N TRP A 252 11.53 -7.04 0.65
CA TRP A 252 11.77 -6.38 1.93
C TRP A 252 11.47 -7.34 3.09
N ALA A 253 10.38 -8.10 3.00
CA ALA A 253 9.95 -8.99 4.07
C ALA A 253 9.37 -10.33 3.57
N MET A 254 9.11 -11.23 4.49
CA MET A 254 8.26 -12.40 4.27
C MET A 254 7.44 -12.73 5.52
N THR A 255 6.27 -13.34 5.32
CA THR A 255 5.49 -13.92 6.42
C THR A 255 5.91 -15.38 6.65
N THR A 256 5.77 -15.87 7.87
CA THR A 256 6.07 -17.26 8.23
C THR A 256 5.16 -18.26 7.51
N GLN A 257 3.87 -17.91 7.39
CA GLN A 257 2.82 -18.72 6.79
C GLN A 257 1.55 -17.87 6.71
N ASN A 258 0.81 -17.93 5.59
CA ASN A 258 -0.52 -17.31 5.49
C ASN A 258 -1.55 -18.10 6.33
N GLU A 259 -2.31 -17.40 7.17
CA GLU A 259 -3.41 -17.92 7.98
C GLU A 259 -3.12 -19.28 8.66
N PRO A 260 -2.08 -19.36 9.52
CA PRO A 260 -1.65 -20.58 10.16
C PRO A 260 -2.71 -21.18 11.11
N ILE A 261 -3.68 -20.39 11.60
CA ILE A 261 -4.69 -20.89 12.52
C ILE A 261 -5.67 -21.81 11.79
N GLN A 262 -5.91 -22.99 12.37
CA GLN A 262 -6.96 -23.87 11.87
C GLN A 262 -8.34 -23.28 12.16
N GLN A 263 -9.12 -23.02 11.10
CA GLN A 263 -10.50 -22.58 11.25
C GLN A 263 -11.39 -23.75 11.73
N LEU A 264 -12.17 -23.54 12.80
CA LEU A 264 -13.04 -24.56 13.39
C LEU A 264 -14.25 -24.92 12.52
N LEU A 265 -14.69 -24.02 11.64
CA LEU A 265 -15.87 -24.17 10.78
C LEU A 265 -15.56 -23.71 9.35
N ALA A 266 -14.81 -24.52 8.60
CA ALA A 266 -14.56 -24.28 7.18
C ALA A 266 -15.64 -24.98 6.33
N ILE A 267 -16.37 -24.20 5.51
CA ILE A 267 -17.35 -24.72 4.54
C ILE A 267 -16.74 -24.93 3.14
N ARG A 268 -15.53 -24.43 2.93
CA ARG A 268 -14.69 -24.59 1.73
C ARG A 268 -13.24 -24.63 2.17
N GLU A 269 -12.41 -25.31 1.40
CA GLU A 269 -10.99 -25.48 1.70
C GLU A 269 -10.16 -25.12 0.47
N TRP A 270 -8.98 -24.58 0.73
CA TRP A 270 -7.94 -24.26 -0.23
C TRP A 270 -6.58 -24.46 0.44
N GLN A 271 -5.50 -24.16 -0.29
CA GLN A 271 -4.12 -24.31 0.18
C GLN A 271 -3.96 -23.63 1.55
N SER A 272 -3.59 -24.41 2.56
CA SER A 272 -3.37 -23.95 3.93
C SER A 272 -2.44 -24.89 4.68
N LEU A 273 -1.46 -24.32 5.39
CA LEU A 273 -0.57 -25.03 6.30
C LEU A 273 -0.81 -24.53 7.72
N ARG A 274 -1.17 -25.44 8.61
CA ARG A 274 -1.56 -25.09 9.98
C ARG A 274 -0.37 -25.14 10.92
N PHE A 275 -0.23 -24.09 11.73
CA PHE A 275 0.71 -24.04 12.85
C PHE A 275 -0.04 -23.83 14.16
N THR A 276 0.56 -24.31 15.24
CA THR A 276 0.39 -23.73 16.58
C THR A 276 1.36 -22.58 16.79
N THR A 277 1.06 -21.67 17.72
CA THR A 277 1.99 -20.58 18.06
C THR A 277 3.37 -21.12 18.52
N GLN A 278 3.42 -22.29 19.17
CA GLN A 278 4.68 -22.94 19.56
C GLN A 278 5.45 -23.53 18.37
N GLU A 279 4.75 -24.08 17.36
CA GLU A 279 5.39 -24.55 16.13
C GLU A 279 5.98 -23.39 15.34
N GLU A 280 5.26 -22.27 15.21
CA GLU A 280 5.80 -21.08 14.54
C GLU A 280 7.04 -20.54 15.27
N ARG A 281 6.98 -20.37 16.60
CA ARG A 281 8.15 -19.98 17.42
C ARG A 281 9.35 -20.88 17.15
N ASP A 282 9.13 -22.20 17.20
CA ASP A 282 10.20 -23.16 17.04
C ASP A 282 10.74 -23.19 15.59
N PHE A 283 9.88 -22.98 14.59
CA PHE A 283 10.28 -22.84 13.19
C PHE A 283 11.13 -21.59 12.97
N VAL A 284 10.69 -20.44 13.51
CA VAL A 284 11.41 -19.17 13.45
C VAL A 284 12.82 -19.32 14.03
N LYS A 285 12.95 -19.87 15.25
CA LYS A 285 14.27 -19.93 15.91
C LYS A 285 15.18 -21.05 15.43
N LYS A 286 14.64 -22.20 15.01
CA LYS A 286 15.46 -23.40 14.68
C LYS A 286 15.80 -23.50 13.20
N ASP A 287 14.93 -23.02 12.32
CA ASP A 287 15.03 -23.27 10.87
C ASP A 287 15.00 -21.98 10.05
N LEU A 288 13.89 -21.22 10.09
CA LEU A 288 13.66 -20.07 9.21
C LEU A 288 14.62 -18.91 9.51
N GLY A 289 14.61 -18.41 10.75
CA GLY A 289 15.39 -17.25 11.17
C GLY A 289 16.89 -17.41 10.93
N PRO A 290 17.53 -18.50 11.41
CA PRO A 290 18.95 -18.74 11.16
C PRO A 290 19.31 -18.82 9.68
N LEU A 291 18.46 -19.44 8.85
CA LEU A 291 18.72 -19.58 7.42
C LEU A 291 18.57 -18.24 6.69
N MET A 292 17.51 -17.47 6.99
CA MET A 292 17.29 -16.16 6.40
C MET A 292 18.38 -15.17 6.81
N LYS A 293 18.75 -15.11 8.10
CA LYS A 293 19.87 -14.27 8.56
C LYS A 293 21.19 -14.60 7.86
N LYS A 294 21.41 -15.86 7.49
CA LYS A 294 22.61 -16.30 6.78
C LYS A 294 22.59 -15.93 5.29
N ASN A 295 21.47 -16.17 4.60
CA ASN A 295 21.38 -16.06 3.14
C ASN A 295 20.86 -14.69 2.67
N HIS A 296 19.97 -14.09 3.46
CA HIS A 296 19.19 -12.88 3.18
C HIS A 296 19.15 -11.96 4.41
N PRO A 297 20.30 -11.44 4.88
CA PRO A 297 20.41 -10.78 6.19
C PRO A 297 19.52 -9.54 6.38
N ASP A 298 19.10 -8.89 5.30
CA ASP A 298 18.24 -7.70 5.34
C ASP A 298 16.74 -8.02 5.27
N LEU A 299 16.37 -9.27 4.96
CA LEU A 299 14.98 -9.71 4.83
C LEU A 299 14.31 -9.74 6.21
N GLN A 300 13.22 -8.99 6.34
CA GLN A 300 12.43 -8.96 7.57
C GLN A 300 11.51 -10.19 7.65
N ILE A 301 11.33 -10.73 8.86
CA ILE A 301 10.35 -11.80 9.12
C ILE A 301 9.15 -11.21 9.85
N ILE A 302 7.98 -11.41 9.25
CA ILE A 302 6.67 -11.08 9.79
C ILE A 302 6.05 -12.40 10.26
N ILE A 303 5.61 -12.48 11.51
CA ILE A 303 4.94 -13.67 12.03
C ILE A 303 3.42 -13.49 12.03
N PHE A 304 2.67 -14.54 12.41
CA PHE A 304 1.22 -14.57 12.54
C PHE A 304 0.45 -14.57 11.21
N ASP A 305 0.35 -13.43 10.51
CA ASP A 305 -0.32 -13.31 9.20
C ASP A 305 -1.75 -13.91 9.20
N ASP A 306 -2.53 -13.57 10.23
CA ASP A 306 -3.87 -14.10 10.47
C ASP A 306 -4.77 -13.08 11.21
N GLN A 307 -6.00 -13.46 11.57
CA GLN A 307 -7.05 -12.56 12.03
C GLN A 307 -6.71 -11.74 13.29
N LYS A 308 -7.06 -10.44 13.28
CA LYS A 308 -6.81 -9.48 14.39
C LYS A 308 -7.33 -9.90 15.76
N ASP A 309 -8.40 -10.70 15.83
CA ASP A 309 -8.99 -11.17 17.09
C ASP A 309 -8.08 -12.14 17.86
N GLU A 310 -7.23 -12.89 17.17
CA GLU A 310 -6.32 -13.90 17.75
C GLU A 310 -4.91 -13.33 18.03
N LEU A 311 -4.65 -12.06 17.68
CA LEU A 311 -3.33 -11.43 17.75
C LEU A 311 -2.67 -11.54 19.14
N LEU A 312 -3.43 -11.28 20.21
CA LEU A 312 -2.87 -11.24 21.56
C LEU A 312 -2.55 -12.64 22.12
N ASP A 313 -3.18 -13.67 21.56
CA ASP A 313 -2.99 -15.06 21.95
C ASP A 313 -1.81 -15.71 21.21
N TRP A 314 -1.44 -15.18 20.04
CA TRP A 314 -0.31 -15.64 19.24
C TRP A 314 1.06 -15.10 19.73
N ASN A 315 1.40 -15.39 20.99
CA ASN A 315 2.50 -14.72 21.69
C ASN A 315 3.79 -15.52 21.88
N ALA A 316 3.83 -16.81 21.50
CA ALA A 316 4.93 -17.69 21.88
C ALA A 316 6.30 -17.26 21.33
N SER A 317 6.32 -16.68 20.13
CA SER A 317 7.51 -16.11 19.48
C SER A 317 8.05 -14.87 20.20
N PHE A 318 7.19 -14.10 20.88
CA PHE A 318 7.60 -12.90 21.62
C PHE A 318 8.07 -13.19 23.04
N ILE A 319 7.66 -14.33 23.61
CA ILE A 319 8.08 -14.79 24.94
C ILE A 319 9.47 -15.47 24.89
N ASP A 320 9.82 -16.07 23.76
CA ASP A 320 11.09 -16.78 23.55
C ASP A 320 12.14 -15.84 22.94
N ALA A 321 13.24 -15.60 23.68
CA ALA A 321 14.26 -14.64 23.27
C ALA A 321 14.96 -15.01 21.95
N GLU A 322 15.19 -16.30 21.70
CA GLU A 322 15.86 -16.75 20.47
C GLU A 322 14.95 -16.57 19.25
N ALA A 323 13.65 -16.82 19.39
CA ALA A 323 12.69 -16.56 18.32
C ALA A 323 12.53 -15.06 18.08
N LYS A 324 12.36 -14.26 19.15
CA LYS A 324 12.14 -12.82 19.07
C LYS A 324 13.25 -12.09 18.31
N GLU A 325 14.51 -12.53 18.40
CA GLU A 325 15.63 -11.93 17.66
C GLU A 325 15.46 -11.92 16.14
N TYR A 326 14.60 -12.78 15.58
CA TYR A 326 14.35 -12.84 14.15
C TYR A 326 13.06 -12.14 13.72
N VAL A 327 12.19 -11.77 14.67
CA VAL A 327 10.86 -11.22 14.37
C VAL A 327 10.94 -9.70 14.28
N ALA A 328 10.63 -9.16 13.10
CA ALA A 328 10.58 -7.72 12.87
C ALA A 328 9.16 -7.15 13.01
N GLY A 329 8.15 -7.94 12.65
CA GLY A 329 6.76 -7.51 12.63
C GLY A 329 5.76 -8.63 12.85
N VAL A 330 4.50 -8.24 12.99
CA VAL A 330 3.34 -9.13 13.04
C VAL A 330 2.36 -8.76 11.91
N GLY A 331 1.92 -9.76 11.17
CA GLY A 331 0.93 -9.63 10.10
C GLY A 331 -0.47 -9.87 10.64
N VAL A 332 -1.45 -9.05 10.25
CA VAL A 332 -2.85 -9.22 10.69
C VAL A 332 -3.85 -9.14 9.54
N HIS A 333 -4.94 -9.92 9.63
CA HIS A 333 -6.03 -10.00 8.66
C HIS A 333 -7.36 -9.51 9.27
N TRP A 334 -8.36 -9.27 8.42
CA TRP A 334 -9.60 -8.58 8.78
C TRP A 334 -10.88 -9.47 8.84
N TYR A 335 -10.87 -10.68 8.29
CA TYR A 335 -12.08 -11.46 7.94
C TYR A 335 -12.97 -11.99 9.07
N LYS A 336 -12.51 -11.98 10.32
CA LYS A 336 -13.38 -12.30 11.48
C LYS A 336 -14.03 -11.08 12.11
N ASN A 337 -13.72 -9.89 11.62
CA ASN A 337 -14.30 -8.65 12.11
C ASN A 337 -15.71 -8.48 11.53
N LEU A 338 -16.74 -8.82 12.31
CA LEU A 338 -18.14 -8.51 11.98
C LEU A 338 -18.48 -7.04 12.30
N ASP A 339 -17.56 -6.14 11.97
CA ASP A 339 -17.58 -4.73 12.33
C ASP A 339 -18.78 -3.98 11.72
N PHE A 340 -19.31 -4.46 10.60
CA PHE A 340 -20.58 -4.01 10.03
C PHE A 340 -21.83 -4.33 10.87
N LEU A 341 -21.75 -5.28 11.83
CA LEU A 341 -22.85 -5.62 12.74
C LEU A 341 -22.79 -4.84 14.06
N ASP A 342 -21.58 -4.53 14.54
CA ASP A 342 -21.38 -3.82 15.81
C ASP A 342 -20.27 -2.76 15.68
N GLU A 343 -20.61 -1.50 16.00
CA GLU A 343 -19.65 -0.38 16.01
C GLU A 343 -18.50 -0.56 17.01
N ALA A 344 -18.63 -1.46 17.99
CA ALA A 344 -17.56 -1.83 18.93
C ALA A 344 -16.66 -2.98 18.43
N SER A 345 -17.01 -3.63 17.31
CA SER A 345 -16.19 -4.69 16.71
C SER A 345 -15.20 -4.13 15.68
N GLY A 346 -14.11 -4.87 15.43
CA GLY A 346 -12.95 -4.42 14.64
C GLY A 346 -11.60 -4.76 15.29
N HIS A 347 -11.60 -5.04 16.60
CA HIS A 347 -10.41 -5.46 17.36
C HIS A 347 -9.23 -4.48 17.27
N PHE A 348 -9.52 -3.19 17.09
CA PHE A 348 -8.49 -2.15 16.98
C PHE A 348 -7.72 -1.98 18.29
N GLU A 349 -8.40 -2.17 19.42
CA GLU A 349 -7.80 -2.18 20.75
C GLU A 349 -6.79 -3.31 20.95
N ASN A 350 -6.91 -4.43 20.23
CA ASN A 350 -5.91 -5.49 20.26
C ASN A 350 -4.59 -5.01 19.64
N LEU A 351 -4.64 -4.20 18.58
CA LEU A 351 -3.44 -3.64 17.96
C LEU A 351 -2.72 -2.70 18.92
N ALA A 352 -3.46 -1.82 19.60
CA ALA A 352 -2.91 -0.94 20.62
C ALA A 352 -2.31 -1.71 21.80
N ALA A 353 -3.04 -2.70 22.33
CA ALA A 353 -2.56 -3.55 23.42
C ALA A 353 -1.33 -4.39 23.02
N PHE A 354 -1.25 -4.83 21.76
CA PHE A 354 -0.07 -5.51 21.23
C PHE A 354 1.13 -4.57 21.20
N HIS A 355 0.97 -3.37 20.63
CA HIS A 355 2.04 -2.38 20.57
C HIS A 355 2.55 -1.99 21.96
N GLU A 356 1.66 -1.84 22.95
CA GLU A 356 2.06 -1.59 24.34
C GLU A 356 2.96 -2.69 24.92
N ARG A 357 2.73 -3.96 24.55
CA ARG A 357 3.54 -5.11 24.98
C ARG A 357 4.83 -5.27 24.18
N HIS A 358 4.80 -4.89 22.91
CA HIS A 358 5.87 -5.13 21.93
C HIS A 358 6.12 -3.88 21.07
N PRO A 359 6.58 -2.76 21.66
CA PRO A 359 6.72 -1.49 20.94
C PRO A 359 7.82 -1.51 19.87
N ASP A 360 8.71 -2.50 19.91
CA ASP A 360 9.80 -2.75 18.96
C ASP A 360 9.37 -3.54 17.72
N VAL A 361 8.12 -4.03 17.68
CA VAL A 361 7.59 -4.89 16.62
C VAL A 361 6.53 -4.10 15.84
N PHE A 362 6.69 -3.96 14.52
CA PHE A 362 5.68 -3.28 13.71
C PHE A 362 4.46 -4.17 13.47
N ILE A 363 3.29 -3.56 13.34
CA ILE A 363 2.04 -4.23 12.98
C ILE A 363 1.74 -3.90 11.51
N LEU A 364 1.53 -4.90 10.67
CA LEU A 364 1.14 -4.71 9.28
C LEU A 364 -0.15 -5.49 9.00
N PRO A 365 -1.26 -4.82 8.69
CA PRO A 365 -2.39 -5.44 8.01
C PRO A 365 -1.93 -5.95 6.63
N THR A 366 -1.77 -7.26 6.51
CA THR A 366 -1.15 -7.95 5.37
C THR A 366 -2.17 -8.46 4.35
N GLU A 367 -3.44 -8.58 4.74
CA GLU A 367 -4.53 -8.99 3.86
C GLU A 367 -5.89 -8.49 4.36
N ALA A 368 -6.70 -7.95 3.44
CA ALA A 368 -8.10 -7.65 3.66
C ALA A 368 -8.85 -7.61 2.32
N CYS A 369 -10.10 -8.09 2.31
CA CYS A 369 -10.99 -7.96 1.16
C CYS A 369 -12.44 -7.95 1.57
N GLU A 370 -13.29 -7.30 0.78
CA GLU A 370 -14.73 -7.38 0.90
C GLU A 370 -15.31 -8.48 0.00
N GLY A 371 -16.56 -8.87 0.26
CA GLY A 371 -17.21 -9.92 -0.53
C GLY A 371 -16.86 -11.35 -0.12
N TYR A 372 -16.22 -11.55 1.03
CA TYR A 372 -15.88 -12.86 1.59
C TYR A 372 -17.02 -13.52 2.37
N LEU A 373 -18.03 -12.74 2.76
CA LEU A 373 -19.18 -13.23 3.52
C LEU A 373 -20.13 -14.03 2.65
N VAL A 374 -20.85 -14.98 3.24
CA VAL A 374 -21.91 -15.71 2.52
C VAL A 374 -23.05 -14.78 2.12
N GLU A 375 -23.70 -15.08 0.99
CA GLU A 375 -24.83 -14.31 0.47
C GLU A 375 -25.93 -14.14 1.53
N GLY A 376 -26.41 -12.90 1.72
CA GLY A 376 -27.42 -12.55 2.72
C GLY A 376 -26.87 -12.16 4.10
N ILE A 377 -25.55 -12.25 4.33
CA ILE A 377 -24.87 -11.72 5.52
C ILE A 377 -23.97 -10.54 5.12
N GLY A 378 -24.07 -9.43 5.84
CA GLY A 378 -23.26 -8.24 5.59
C GLY A 378 -23.41 -7.73 4.16
N THR A 379 -22.28 -7.58 3.45
CA THR A 379 -22.23 -7.17 2.04
C THR A 379 -22.32 -8.34 1.05
N GLY A 380 -22.47 -9.58 1.54
CA GLY A 380 -22.63 -10.80 0.74
C GLY A 380 -21.35 -11.26 0.01
N ALA A 381 -21.48 -12.29 -0.82
CA ALA A 381 -20.35 -12.93 -1.48
C ALA A 381 -20.05 -12.30 -2.85
N GLY A 382 -18.77 -12.24 -3.23
CA GLY A 382 -18.31 -11.80 -4.54
C GLY A 382 -18.66 -10.36 -4.90
N PRO A 383 -18.45 -9.93 -6.15
CA PRO A 383 -18.71 -8.57 -6.60
C PRO A 383 -20.18 -8.17 -6.55
N LYS A 384 -20.43 -6.89 -6.23
CA LYS A 384 -21.77 -6.30 -6.15
C LYS A 384 -21.89 -5.04 -7.01
N LEU A 385 -21.17 -5.04 -8.14
CA LEU A 385 -20.94 -3.89 -9.02
C LEU A 385 -22.21 -3.09 -9.39
N LEU A 386 -23.34 -3.77 -9.59
CA LEU A 386 -24.61 -3.12 -9.98
C LEU A 386 -25.49 -2.70 -8.79
N GLU A 387 -25.05 -2.98 -7.56
CA GLU A 387 -25.74 -2.66 -6.31
C GLU A 387 -25.04 -1.49 -5.61
N ALA A 388 -25.35 -0.27 -6.06
CA ALA A 388 -24.65 0.96 -5.63
C ALA A 388 -24.58 1.16 -4.10
N ASN A 389 -25.61 0.74 -3.37
CA ASN A 389 -25.60 0.83 -1.90
C ASN A 389 -24.60 -0.12 -1.26
N VAL A 390 -24.54 -1.37 -1.72
CA VAL A 390 -23.60 -2.38 -1.20
C VAL A 390 -22.17 -2.01 -1.60
N THR A 391 -21.98 -1.59 -2.84
CA THR A 391 -20.68 -1.13 -3.37
C THR A 391 -20.13 0.06 -2.57
N TRP A 392 -20.99 1.02 -2.19
CA TRP A 392 -20.58 2.11 -1.30
C TRP A 392 -20.27 1.63 0.11
N GLN A 393 -21.12 0.76 0.67
CA GLN A 393 -20.94 0.22 2.02
C GLN A 393 -19.58 -0.49 2.17
N ARG A 394 -19.14 -1.25 1.16
CA ARG A 394 -17.79 -1.85 1.12
C ARG A 394 -16.67 -0.82 1.21
N GLY A 395 -16.83 0.32 0.53
CA GLY A 395 -15.91 1.45 0.68
C GLY A 395 -15.91 2.04 2.10
N GLU A 396 -17.06 2.19 2.74
CA GLU A 396 -17.14 2.69 4.12
C GLU A 396 -16.49 1.73 5.12
N ILE A 397 -16.61 0.42 4.89
CA ILE A 397 -15.98 -0.61 5.71
C ILE A 397 -14.46 -0.57 5.55
N TYR A 398 -13.94 -0.51 4.31
CA TYR A 398 -12.51 -0.27 4.06
C TYR A 398 -12.02 1.00 4.77
N ALA A 399 -12.76 2.11 4.65
CA ALA A 399 -12.34 3.38 5.23
C ALA A 399 -12.26 3.31 6.75
N ARG A 400 -13.23 2.65 7.39
CA ARG A 400 -13.24 2.45 8.83
C ARG A 400 -12.06 1.60 9.26
N ASP A 401 -11.84 0.45 8.62
CA ASP A 401 -10.78 -0.49 9.01
C ASP A 401 -9.41 0.16 8.86
N ILE A 402 -9.10 0.73 7.68
CA ILE A 402 -7.83 1.41 7.40
C ILE A 402 -7.58 2.53 8.42
N ILE A 403 -8.54 3.44 8.62
CA ILE A 403 -8.33 4.59 9.51
C ILE A 403 -8.13 4.15 10.97
N ASN A 404 -8.90 3.18 11.45
CA ASN A 404 -8.81 2.74 12.83
C ASN A 404 -7.59 1.84 13.07
N ASP A 405 -7.18 1.02 12.12
CA ASP A 405 -5.91 0.28 12.19
C ASP A 405 -4.73 1.26 12.31
N LEU A 406 -4.68 2.27 11.43
CA LEU A 406 -3.64 3.30 11.47
C LEU A 406 -3.70 4.14 12.76
N ALA A 407 -4.89 4.41 13.29
CA ALA A 407 -5.05 5.08 14.57
C ALA A 407 -4.58 4.23 15.76
N ASN A 408 -4.45 2.91 15.59
CA ASN A 408 -4.05 1.93 16.61
C ASN A 408 -2.77 1.17 16.23
N TYR A 409 -1.75 1.92 15.78
CA TYR A 409 -0.37 1.44 15.58
C TYR A 409 -0.11 0.52 14.38
N ALA A 410 -1.09 0.28 13.49
CA ALA A 410 -0.77 -0.31 12.19
C ALA A 410 0.17 0.62 11.41
N ALA A 411 1.19 0.02 10.80
CA ALA A 411 2.22 0.72 10.05
C ALA A 411 1.91 0.76 8.54
N GLY A 412 0.77 0.26 8.09
CA GLY A 412 0.38 0.22 6.69
C GLY A 412 -0.95 -0.47 6.52
N TRP A 413 -1.31 -0.79 5.28
CA TRP A 413 -2.48 -1.62 4.99
C TRP A 413 -2.40 -2.24 3.58
N THR A 414 -2.71 -3.52 3.46
CA THR A 414 -2.56 -4.27 2.19
C THR A 414 -3.90 -4.89 1.79
N ASP A 415 -4.42 -4.43 0.65
CA ASP A 415 -5.59 -5.04 0.00
C ASP A 415 -5.25 -6.45 -0.48
N TRP A 416 -6.28 -7.28 -0.68
CA TRP A 416 -6.08 -8.62 -1.24
C TRP A 416 -5.89 -8.54 -2.77
N ASN A 417 -6.83 -9.07 -3.56
CA ASN A 417 -6.73 -8.99 -5.01
C ASN A 417 -6.97 -7.56 -5.51
N MET A 418 -5.96 -6.97 -6.15
CA MET A 418 -6.08 -5.62 -6.73
C MET A 418 -7.07 -5.57 -7.90
N VAL A 419 -7.18 -6.67 -8.65
CA VAL A 419 -7.97 -6.75 -9.89
C VAL A 419 -8.67 -8.10 -9.99
N LEU A 420 -9.99 -8.11 -10.09
CA LEU A 420 -10.78 -9.32 -10.36
C LEU A 420 -11.69 -9.12 -11.58
N ASP A 421 -12.24 -10.21 -12.13
CA ASP A 421 -13.32 -10.11 -13.11
C ASP A 421 -14.66 -9.80 -12.44
N THR A 422 -15.70 -9.54 -13.24
CA THR A 422 -17.04 -9.22 -12.72
C THR A 422 -17.72 -10.36 -11.94
N THR A 423 -17.10 -11.54 -11.85
CA THR A 423 -17.54 -12.67 -11.01
C THR A 423 -16.73 -12.83 -9.73
N GLY A 424 -15.62 -12.11 -9.57
CA GLY A 424 -14.74 -12.19 -8.40
C GLY A 424 -13.67 -13.26 -8.51
N GLY A 425 -13.34 -13.68 -9.73
CA GLY A 425 -12.35 -14.71 -10.02
C GLY A 425 -11.19 -14.23 -10.90
N PRO A 426 -10.36 -15.15 -11.43
CA PRO A 426 -10.46 -16.60 -11.24
C PRO A 426 -10.07 -17.07 -9.83
N ASN A 427 -10.72 -18.12 -9.35
CA ASN A 427 -10.42 -18.77 -8.07
C ASN A 427 -10.79 -20.26 -8.16
N TRP A 428 -9.83 -21.17 -8.05
CA TRP A 428 -10.06 -22.60 -8.26
C TRP A 428 -11.00 -23.21 -7.20
N ALA A 429 -10.95 -22.70 -5.97
CA ALA A 429 -11.78 -23.11 -4.85
C ALA A 429 -13.18 -22.46 -4.87
N LYS A 430 -13.46 -21.61 -5.86
CA LYS A 430 -14.69 -20.82 -6.01
C LYS A 430 -14.95 -19.86 -4.85
N ASN A 431 -13.93 -19.51 -4.06
CA ASN A 431 -13.97 -18.57 -2.95
C ASN A 431 -13.99 -17.12 -3.48
N LEU A 432 -15.05 -16.76 -4.20
CA LEU A 432 -15.15 -15.50 -4.93
C LEU A 432 -15.33 -14.34 -3.95
N VAL A 433 -14.54 -13.29 -4.13
CA VAL A 433 -14.58 -12.05 -3.32
C VAL A 433 -14.67 -10.83 -4.25
N ASP A 434 -14.72 -9.64 -3.68
CA ASP A 434 -14.68 -8.38 -4.43
C ASP A 434 -13.25 -7.82 -4.54
N ALA A 435 -13.04 -6.84 -5.42
CA ALA A 435 -11.75 -6.15 -5.57
C ALA A 435 -11.94 -4.66 -5.86
N PRO A 436 -11.02 -3.77 -5.48
CA PRO A 436 -11.15 -2.34 -5.76
C PRO A 436 -11.24 -1.99 -7.26
N ILE A 437 -10.66 -2.83 -8.14
CA ILE A 437 -10.89 -2.78 -9.58
C ILE A 437 -11.51 -4.10 -10.06
N LEU A 438 -12.60 -3.98 -10.81
CA LEU A 438 -13.18 -5.09 -11.59
C LEU A 438 -12.96 -4.86 -13.08
N VAL A 439 -12.76 -5.93 -13.86
CA VAL A 439 -12.55 -5.81 -15.31
C VAL A 439 -13.68 -6.40 -16.13
N ASP A 440 -13.94 -5.83 -17.31
CA ASP A 440 -14.78 -6.47 -18.31
C ASP A 440 -14.01 -7.61 -19.01
N GLU A 441 -14.09 -8.81 -18.44
CA GLU A 441 -13.41 -10.00 -18.92
C GLU A 441 -13.93 -10.53 -20.27
N GLU A 442 -15.11 -10.09 -20.72
CA GLU A 442 -15.68 -10.51 -22.00
C GLU A 442 -15.07 -9.75 -23.18
N SER A 443 -15.03 -8.41 -23.11
CA SER A 443 -14.57 -7.58 -24.23
C SER A 443 -13.14 -7.04 -24.06
N GLY A 444 -12.61 -7.08 -22.83
CA GLY A 444 -11.34 -6.47 -22.46
C GLY A 444 -11.31 -4.95 -22.66
N GLY A 445 -12.47 -4.32 -22.82
CA GLY A 445 -12.61 -2.94 -23.32
C GLY A 445 -12.77 -1.87 -22.24
N GLU A 446 -13.21 -2.25 -21.04
CA GLU A 446 -13.44 -1.35 -19.92
C GLU A 446 -13.15 -2.01 -18.57
N PHE A 447 -12.89 -1.21 -17.54
CA PHE A 447 -12.76 -1.66 -16.15
C PHE A 447 -13.46 -0.68 -15.22
N TYR A 448 -13.66 -1.09 -13.98
CA TYR A 448 -14.55 -0.46 -13.01
C TYR A 448 -13.77 -0.20 -11.73
N LYS A 449 -13.47 1.08 -11.45
CA LYS A 449 -12.88 1.51 -10.17
C LYS A 449 -14.01 1.67 -9.16
N GLN A 450 -14.02 0.81 -8.14
CA GLN A 450 -15.04 0.78 -7.09
C GLN A 450 -14.73 1.80 -5.97
N PRO A 451 -15.68 2.15 -5.09
CA PRO A 451 -15.44 3.01 -3.92
C PRO A 451 -14.22 2.60 -3.09
N MET A 452 -13.96 1.29 -2.94
CA MET A 452 -12.78 0.76 -2.25
C MET A 452 -11.45 1.29 -2.85
N PHE A 453 -11.37 1.46 -4.17
CA PHE A 453 -10.18 2.02 -4.84
C PHE A 453 -9.92 3.45 -4.38
N TYR A 454 -10.97 4.26 -4.30
CA TYR A 454 -10.84 5.67 -3.91
C TYR A 454 -10.51 5.81 -2.43
N VAL A 455 -11.09 4.95 -1.60
CA VAL A 455 -10.77 4.86 -0.16
C VAL A 455 -9.30 4.52 0.05
N MET A 456 -8.76 3.53 -0.66
CA MET A 456 -7.33 3.24 -0.67
C MET A 456 -6.51 4.46 -1.13
N GLY A 457 -7.01 5.20 -2.14
CA GLY A 457 -6.36 6.41 -2.62
C GLY A 457 -6.28 7.55 -1.60
N HIS A 458 -7.25 7.66 -0.68
CA HIS A 458 -7.24 8.67 0.39
C HIS A 458 -6.09 8.49 1.39
N VAL A 459 -5.47 7.31 1.45
CA VAL A 459 -4.26 7.04 2.25
C VAL A 459 -3.02 6.85 1.38
N ALA A 460 -3.05 5.94 0.40
CA ALA A 460 -1.87 5.52 -0.37
C ALA A 460 -1.22 6.67 -1.14
N LYS A 461 -2.04 7.57 -1.70
CA LYS A 461 -1.54 8.71 -2.47
C LYS A 461 -0.80 9.71 -1.59
N PHE A 462 -1.36 9.99 -0.42
CA PHE A 462 -1.02 11.17 0.38
C PHE A 462 -0.16 10.86 1.60
N VAL A 463 -0.06 9.60 2.01
CA VAL A 463 0.75 9.16 3.16
C VAL A 463 1.87 8.25 2.64
N PRO A 464 2.97 8.83 2.10
CA PRO A 464 4.08 8.04 1.58
C PRO A 464 4.83 7.29 2.71
N PRO A 465 5.58 6.22 2.37
CA PRO A 465 6.48 5.55 3.31
C PRO A 465 7.40 6.54 4.02
N GLY A 466 7.63 6.34 5.31
CA GLY A 466 8.37 7.29 6.15
C GLY A 466 7.52 8.36 6.82
N SER A 467 6.24 8.50 6.46
CA SER A 467 5.31 9.33 7.23
C SER A 467 5.18 8.81 8.66
N HIS A 468 4.94 9.69 9.62
CA HIS A 468 4.62 9.29 10.99
C HIS A 468 3.18 9.65 11.31
N ARG A 469 2.46 8.74 11.99
CA ARG A 469 1.19 9.12 12.63
C ARG A 469 1.48 10.18 13.69
N ILE A 470 0.64 11.21 13.75
CA ILE A 470 0.73 12.30 14.74
C ILE A 470 -0.56 12.39 15.56
N ALA A 471 -0.50 13.12 16.66
CA ALA A 471 -1.67 13.29 17.53
C ALA A 471 -2.77 14.14 16.87
N LEU A 472 -3.99 13.63 16.94
CA LEU A 472 -5.22 14.30 16.53
C LEU A 472 -6.22 14.24 17.68
N ASN A 473 -6.20 15.25 18.53
CA ASN A 473 -6.90 15.26 19.81
C ASN A 473 -8.24 15.99 19.70
N LEU A 474 -9.22 15.55 20.48
CA LEU A 474 -10.45 16.33 20.69
C LEU A 474 -10.16 17.50 21.64
N SER A 475 -10.68 18.68 21.32
CA SER A 475 -10.62 19.80 22.26
C SER A 475 -11.48 19.53 23.50
N ALA A 476 -11.01 19.99 24.67
CA ALA A 476 -11.77 19.95 25.91
C ALA A 476 -13.11 20.71 25.83
N SER A 477 -13.22 21.73 24.97
CA SER A 477 -14.47 22.48 24.73
C SER A 477 -15.47 21.73 23.85
N ALA A 478 -15.03 20.70 23.10
CA ALA A 478 -15.86 19.89 22.22
C ALA A 478 -16.57 18.72 22.96
N VAL A 479 -16.32 18.57 24.26
CA VAL A 479 -16.87 17.47 25.07
C VAL A 479 -18.34 17.75 25.38
N ASN A 480 -19.23 17.09 24.63
CA ASN A 480 -20.63 16.74 24.91
C ASN A 480 -21.42 16.56 23.60
N SER A 481 -21.64 17.62 22.81
CA SER A 481 -22.38 17.57 21.53
C SER A 481 -21.51 17.09 20.37
N THR A 482 -20.27 17.59 20.26
CA THR A 482 -19.34 17.23 19.20
C THR A 482 -18.84 15.79 19.38
N THR A 483 -18.66 15.31 20.62
CA THR A 483 -18.30 13.91 20.90
C THR A 483 -19.29 12.89 20.31
N GLN A 484 -20.60 13.18 20.37
CA GLN A 484 -21.61 12.30 19.79
C GLN A 484 -21.59 12.34 18.25
N LEU A 485 -21.44 13.53 17.65
CA LEU A 485 -21.31 13.69 16.20
C LEU A 485 -20.07 12.96 15.66
N LEU A 486 -18.97 13.03 16.39
CA LEU A 486 -17.69 12.45 16.02
C LEU A 486 -17.55 10.96 16.31
N LYS A 487 -18.56 10.32 16.92
CA LYS A 487 -18.58 8.87 17.18
C LYS A 487 -18.53 8.05 15.88
N ARG A 488 -19.18 8.54 14.82
CA ARG A 488 -19.21 7.90 13.48
C ARG A 488 -18.37 8.66 12.45
N VAL A 489 -17.40 9.44 12.94
CA VAL A 489 -16.39 10.09 12.12
C VAL A 489 -15.04 9.48 12.48
N ASP A 490 -14.58 8.56 11.65
CA ASP A 490 -13.26 7.93 11.77
C ASP A 490 -12.21 8.95 11.33
N ARG A 491 -11.07 9.02 12.05
CA ARG A 491 -10.04 10.05 11.79
C ARG A 491 -8.63 9.60 12.15
N VAL A 492 -7.66 10.05 11.36
CA VAL A 492 -6.22 9.87 11.62
C VAL A 492 -5.44 11.01 10.98
N ALA A 493 -4.28 11.36 11.55
CA ALA A 493 -3.40 12.40 11.01
C ALA A 493 -1.94 11.92 10.92
N PHE A 494 -1.21 12.46 9.95
CA PHE A 494 0.18 12.13 9.66
C PHE A 494 1.02 13.37 9.40
N LEU A 495 2.32 13.24 9.64
CA LEU A 495 3.36 14.14 9.15
C LEU A 495 4.21 13.37 8.13
N THR A 496 4.27 13.85 6.89
CA THR A 496 5.06 13.20 5.83
C THR A 496 6.55 13.52 5.96
N PRO A 497 7.44 12.78 5.29
CA PRO A 497 8.88 13.11 5.22
C PRO A 497 9.15 14.52 4.68
N GLU A 498 8.26 15.05 3.84
CA GLU A 498 8.30 16.40 3.28
C GLU A 498 7.67 17.46 4.20
N HIS A 499 7.40 17.12 5.47
CA HIS A 499 6.81 18.01 6.48
C HIS A 499 5.39 18.52 6.16
N GLN A 500 4.66 17.79 5.31
CA GLN A 500 3.25 18.04 5.04
C GLN A 500 2.40 17.37 6.12
N VAL A 501 1.39 18.07 6.63
CA VAL A 501 0.39 17.49 7.53
C VAL A 501 -0.77 16.96 6.68
N VAL A 502 -1.10 15.69 6.90
CA VAL A 502 -2.17 14.98 6.21
C VAL A 502 -3.21 14.54 7.22
N VAL A 503 -4.48 14.88 7.02
CA VAL A 503 -5.58 14.44 7.88
C VAL A 503 -6.60 13.69 7.03
N VAL A 504 -6.91 12.45 7.41
CA VAL A 504 -7.91 11.62 6.75
C VAL A 504 -9.12 11.48 7.66
N LEU A 505 -10.30 11.79 7.14
CA LEU A 505 -11.57 11.78 7.87
C LEU A 505 -12.63 11.04 7.06
N SER A 506 -13.35 10.11 7.69
CA SER A 506 -14.48 9.39 7.08
C SER A 506 -15.74 9.59 7.90
N ASN A 507 -16.76 10.23 7.32
CA ASN A 507 -18.06 10.44 7.94
C ASN A 507 -19.05 9.36 7.47
N ARG A 508 -19.40 8.45 8.38
CA ARG A 508 -20.39 7.39 8.15
C ARG A 508 -21.81 7.80 8.55
N ASN A 509 -22.01 9.04 8.99
CA ASN A 509 -23.35 9.61 9.17
C ASN A 509 -23.96 9.96 7.81
N ALA A 510 -25.29 9.93 7.72
CA ALA A 510 -26.00 10.39 6.52
C ALA A 510 -25.95 11.92 6.36
N GLU A 511 -25.72 12.65 7.46
CA GLU A 511 -25.74 14.10 7.52
C GLU A 511 -24.33 14.70 7.45
N GLU A 512 -24.24 15.93 6.95
CA GLU A 512 -23.01 16.74 6.97
C GLU A 512 -22.56 17.03 8.42
N VAL A 513 -21.24 16.97 8.64
CA VAL A 513 -20.60 17.39 9.87
C VAL A 513 -19.64 18.54 9.56
N VAL A 514 -19.75 19.63 10.32
CA VAL A 514 -18.84 20.78 10.21
C VAL A 514 -17.85 20.74 11.36
N LEU A 515 -16.56 20.76 11.06
CA LEU A 515 -15.47 20.64 12.03
C LEU A 515 -14.52 21.82 11.93
N LYS A 516 -14.13 22.38 13.07
CA LYS A 516 -13.01 23.32 13.16
C LYS A 516 -11.73 22.54 13.49
N LEU A 517 -10.72 22.66 12.64
CA LEU A 517 -9.41 22.02 12.81
C LEU A 517 -8.36 23.07 13.10
N ARG A 518 -7.41 22.75 13.99
CA ARG A 518 -6.29 23.63 14.34
C ARG A 518 -4.97 22.87 14.38
N ASP A 519 -3.98 23.37 13.64
CA ASP A 519 -2.57 22.97 13.74
C ASP A 519 -1.89 23.87 14.77
N VAL A 520 -1.49 23.29 15.90
CA VAL A 520 -0.93 24.07 17.02
C VAL A 520 0.50 24.51 16.79
N GLN A 521 1.27 23.81 15.95
CA GLN A 521 2.63 24.20 15.62
C GLN A 521 2.68 25.36 14.64
N LYS A 522 1.74 25.40 13.68
CA LYS A 522 1.64 26.50 12.71
C LYS A 522 0.78 27.68 13.19
N GLY A 523 -0.01 27.51 14.26
CA GLY A 523 -0.97 28.53 14.68
C GLY A 523 -2.06 28.78 13.63
N GLN A 524 -2.36 27.74 12.85
CA GLN A 524 -3.27 27.77 11.70
C GLN A 524 -4.55 27.02 12.02
N HIS A 525 -5.66 27.44 11.43
CA HIS A 525 -6.95 26.79 11.60
C HIS A 525 -7.83 26.96 10.36
N LEU A 526 -8.80 26.07 10.22
CA LEU A 526 -9.82 26.12 9.17
C LEU A 526 -11.12 25.47 9.63
N SER A 527 -12.21 25.77 8.91
CA SER A 527 -13.49 25.06 9.03
C SER A 527 -13.68 24.10 7.86
N LEU A 528 -13.85 22.82 8.16
CA LEU A 528 -14.08 21.76 7.19
C LEU A 528 -15.56 21.37 7.19
N ARG A 529 -16.17 21.31 6.00
CA ARG A 529 -17.46 20.67 5.79
C ARG A 529 -17.22 19.26 5.29
N LEU A 530 -17.63 18.27 6.09
CA LEU A 530 -17.49 16.87 5.77
C LEU A 530 -18.89 16.32 5.44
N PRO A 531 -19.21 16.09 4.15
CA PRO A 531 -20.52 15.60 3.73
C PRO A 531 -20.88 14.27 4.41
N GLY A 532 -22.17 13.95 4.45
CA GLY A 532 -22.63 12.63 4.87
C GLY A 532 -22.15 11.53 3.92
N ASN A 533 -21.82 10.36 4.46
CA ASN A 533 -21.30 9.21 3.73
C ASN A 533 -20.16 9.62 2.79
N ALA A 534 -19.10 10.18 3.37
CA ALA A 534 -17.97 10.71 2.61
C ALA A 534 -16.65 10.50 3.33
N ILE A 535 -15.59 10.32 2.54
CA ILE A 535 -14.20 10.37 3.01
C ILE A 535 -13.51 11.60 2.41
N GLN A 536 -12.69 12.25 3.22
CA GLN A 536 -11.90 13.42 2.83
C GLN A 536 -10.45 13.26 3.30
N THR A 537 -9.52 13.73 2.48
CA THR A 537 -8.11 13.91 2.84
C THR A 537 -7.75 15.38 2.73
N LEU A 538 -7.26 15.95 3.82
CA LEU A 538 -6.90 17.35 3.94
C LEU A 538 -5.38 17.46 4.07
N LEU A 539 -4.78 18.33 3.28
CA LEU A 539 -3.34 18.51 3.14
C LEU A 539 -2.99 19.96 3.50
N TRP A 540 -2.29 20.16 4.61
CA TRP A 540 -1.71 21.47 4.92
C TRP A 540 -0.41 21.65 4.13
N ALA A 541 -0.18 22.85 3.59
CA ALA A 541 1.08 23.18 2.94
C ALA A 541 2.27 22.87 3.87
N SER A 542 3.31 22.21 3.36
CA SER A 542 4.59 22.14 4.05
C SER A 542 5.10 23.57 4.27
N PRO A 543 5.82 23.85 5.36
CA PRO A 543 6.52 25.13 5.47
C PRO A 543 7.36 25.29 4.20
N SER A 544 7.15 26.38 3.46
CA SER A 544 8.00 26.68 2.32
C SER A 544 9.45 26.59 2.80
N HIS A 545 10.29 25.80 2.11
CA HIS A 545 11.73 26.00 2.25
C HIS A 545 11.92 27.48 1.95
N GLU A 546 12.24 28.28 2.97
CA GLU A 546 12.78 29.60 2.75
C GLU A 546 13.97 29.38 1.82
N THR A 547 13.76 29.64 0.54
CA THR A 547 14.85 29.83 -0.39
C THR A 547 15.63 30.95 0.26
N SER A 548 16.85 30.63 0.67
CA SER A 548 17.74 31.56 1.33
C SER A 548 18.00 32.74 0.38
N GLU A 549 17.14 33.75 0.41
CA GLU A 549 17.36 35.00 -0.26
C GLU A 549 18.44 35.77 0.51
N ASN A 550 19.53 36.03 -0.21
CA ASN A 550 20.42 37.18 0.00
C ASN A 550 21.07 37.33 1.38
N ILE A 551 22.06 36.48 1.67
CA ILE A 551 23.25 36.99 2.36
C ILE A 551 24.12 37.70 1.31
N SER A 552 23.93 39.01 1.22
CA SER A 552 24.85 39.90 0.52
C SER A 552 26.23 39.79 1.16
N SER A 553 27.19 39.28 0.39
CA SER A 553 28.60 39.32 0.78
C SER A 553 29.10 40.76 0.63
N PRO A 554 29.69 41.38 1.67
CA PRO A 554 30.32 42.68 1.51
C PRO A 554 31.61 42.53 0.71
N SER A 555 31.77 43.40 -0.29
CA SER A 555 32.95 43.53 -1.13
C SER A 555 34.19 43.83 -0.26
N PRO A 556 35.36 43.21 -0.50
CA PRO A 556 36.58 43.60 0.19
C PRO A 556 37.13 44.89 -0.41
N SER A 557 37.22 45.93 0.41
CA SER A 557 37.95 47.16 0.14
C SER A 557 39.46 46.90 0.09
N ALA A 558 40.12 47.62 -0.81
CA ALA A 558 41.55 47.57 -1.08
C ALA A 558 42.39 48.35 -0.06
N ALA A 559 43.69 48.07 -0.09
CA ALA A 559 44.85 48.75 0.52
C ALA A 559 45.30 48.18 1.89
N ASN A 560 46.59 47.95 2.20
CA ASN A 560 47.84 48.15 1.47
C ASN A 560 49.03 47.54 2.26
N LEU A 561 50.16 47.40 1.56
CA LEU A 561 51.57 47.36 2.01
C LEU A 561 52.31 46.03 2.31
N HIS A 562 53.26 45.79 1.38
CA HIS A 562 54.67 45.42 1.56
C HIS A 562 55.12 43.96 1.34
N SER A 563 55.67 43.77 0.13
CA SER A 563 56.74 42.82 -0.23
C SER A 563 58.11 43.56 -0.19
N PRO A 564 59.29 42.88 -0.23
CA PRO A 564 59.78 42.27 -1.49
C PRO A 564 60.69 41.01 -1.37
N GLY A 565 60.85 40.32 -2.51
CA GLY A 565 61.98 39.41 -2.82
C GLY A 565 61.59 38.20 -3.69
N CYS A 566 61.48 38.32 -5.04
CA CYS A 566 62.44 37.85 -6.07
C CYS A 566 62.90 36.37 -5.92
N PHE A 567 62.88 35.45 -6.92
CA PHE A 567 63.13 35.57 -8.36
C PHE A 567 62.73 34.28 -9.14
N LYS A 568 62.27 34.46 -10.41
CA LYS A 568 62.51 33.68 -11.67
C LYS A 568 62.12 32.18 -11.78
N SER A 569 61.17 31.84 -12.68
CA SER A 569 61.33 31.34 -14.08
C SER A 569 61.67 29.85 -14.17
N ALA A 570 61.20 29.02 -15.11
CA ALA A 570 60.36 29.16 -16.29
C ALA A 570 59.81 27.76 -16.68
N ALA A 571 58.86 27.79 -17.59
CA ALA A 571 58.08 26.68 -18.14
C ALA A 571 58.83 25.73 -19.11
N ALA A 572 58.13 24.63 -19.42
CA ALA A 572 58.01 23.90 -20.70
C ALA A 572 58.30 22.39 -20.56
N LEU A 573 57.27 21.53 -20.62
CA LEU A 573 56.72 20.89 -21.84
C LEU A 573 57.75 20.06 -22.60
N PHE A 574 57.58 18.73 -22.62
CA PHE A 574 57.59 17.95 -23.87
C PHE A 574 56.89 16.58 -23.71
N VAL A 575 56.12 16.27 -24.74
CA VAL A 575 55.36 15.05 -25.03
C VAL A 575 56.30 13.95 -25.54
N GLY A 576 55.96 12.68 -25.29
CA GLY A 576 56.62 11.54 -25.95
C GLY A 576 55.83 10.23 -25.82
N ILE A 577 55.10 9.89 -26.87
CA ILE A 577 54.38 8.62 -27.12
C ILE A 577 55.38 7.55 -27.60
N ALA A 578 55.14 6.28 -27.24
CA ALA A 578 55.17 5.07 -28.12
C ALA A 578 55.81 3.81 -27.48
N THR A 579 54.93 2.84 -27.22
CA THR A 579 54.99 1.39 -27.50
C THR A 579 56.27 0.78 -28.09
N SER A 580 56.81 -0.27 -27.46
CA SER A 580 56.75 -1.69 -27.92
C SER A 580 57.84 -2.60 -27.33
N LEU A 581 57.39 -3.80 -26.93
CA LEU A 581 58.02 -5.13 -26.99
C LEU A 581 59.40 -5.41 -26.37
N LEU A 582 59.41 -6.38 -25.43
CA LEU A 582 60.15 -7.67 -25.42
C LEU A 582 60.58 -8.06 -24.00
N LEU A 583 59.78 -8.92 -23.35
CA LEU A 583 60.12 -10.29 -22.92
C LEU A 583 59.00 -10.87 -22.07
#